data_AF-A0A7S2BEJ0-F1
#
_entry.id   AF-A0A7S2BEJ0-F1
#
_cell.length_a   1.000
_cell.length_b   1.000
_cell.length_c   1.000
_cell.angle_alpha   90.00
_cell.angle_beta   90.00
_cell.angle_gamma   90.00
#
_symmetry.space_group_name_H-M   'P 1'
#
loop_
_entity.id
_entity.type
_entity.pdbx_description
1 polymer ?
#
loop_
_entity_poly.entity_id
_entity_poly.type
_entity_poly.pdbx_seq_one_letter_code
_entity_poly.pdbx_strand_id
1 'polypeptide(L)'
;GARSVSIRDVSTGDKPRLCLALAHRKNEKGGVQSMWPALQFSSDEKCVVRLATNEIQVFVTDLQDPMAAAPLRRVRVENIANGAVSPAKDTLMVAAYVPEIKGAPASVRVY
;
A
#
# COMPACT_ATOMS: atom_id res chain seq x y z
N GLY A 1 -1.10 -16.43 12.97
CA GLY A 1 -0.45 -15.95 11.72
C GLY A 1 0.19 -14.61 12.00
N ALA A 2 1.51 -14.51 11.85
CA ALA A 2 2.25 -13.30 12.21
C ALA A 2 1.83 -12.11 11.32
N ARG A 3 1.38 -11.01 11.92
CA ARG A 3 1.12 -9.74 11.23
C ARG A 3 2.48 -9.09 10.94
N SER A 4 2.75 -8.78 9.68
CA SER A 4 4.06 -8.28 9.25
C SER A 4 4.25 -6.77 9.40
N VAL A 5 3.17 -5.98 9.63
CA VAL A 5 3.22 -4.50 9.65
C VAL A 5 2.27 -3.93 10.70
N SER A 6 2.71 -2.87 11.40
CA SER A 6 1.89 -2.04 12.31
C SER A 6 2.13 -0.55 12.03
N ILE A 7 1.09 0.28 12.11
CA ILE A 7 1.18 1.75 11.99
C ILE A 7 1.08 2.36 13.39
N ARG A 8 1.82 3.45 13.67
CA ARG A 8 1.82 4.15 14.97
C ARG A 8 1.82 5.67 14.78
N ASP A 9 1.25 6.39 15.75
CA ASP A 9 1.24 7.86 15.80
C ASP A 9 2.61 8.40 16.25
N VAL A 10 3.03 9.44 15.56
CA VAL A 10 4.35 10.08 15.61
C VAL A 10 4.37 11.31 16.52
N SER A 11 3.23 11.96 16.67
CA SER A 11 3.07 13.22 17.40
C SER A 11 3.14 13.04 18.91
N THR A 12 2.83 11.84 19.40
CA THR A 12 2.88 11.44 20.82
C THR A 12 4.25 10.97 21.30
N GLY A 13 5.28 10.93 20.44
CA GLY A 13 6.68 10.73 20.86
C GLY A 13 7.47 9.58 20.22
N ASP A 14 6.87 8.76 19.35
CA ASP A 14 7.57 7.70 18.61
C ASP A 14 7.50 7.96 17.09
N LYS A 15 8.51 8.61 16.48
CA LYS A 15 8.44 9.00 15.04
C LYS A 15 8.77 7.84 14.09
N PRO A 16 8.04 7.68 12.95
CA PRO A 16 8.32 8.48 11.76
C PRO A 16 7.09 8.99 10.97
N ARG A 17 7.11 10.28 10.58
CA ARG A 17 6.28 10.81 9.47
C ARG A 17 6.91 10.30 8.17
N LEU A 18 6.05 9.80 7.26
CA LEU A 18 6.35 8.70 6.32
C LEU A 18 6.60 7.38 7.05
N CYS A 19 5.53 6.68 7.44
CA CYS A 19 5.66 5.24 7.73
C CYS A 19 5.78 4.51 6.39
N LEU A 20 6.96 4.58 5.78
CA LEU A 20 7.38 3.56 4.85
C LEU A 20 7.50 2.30 5.70
N ALA A 21 6.47 1.46 5.68
CA ALA A 21 6.48 0.20 6.42
C ALA A 21 6.96 -0.92 5.50
N LEU A 22 7.94 -1.71 5.98
CA LEU A 22 8.42 -2.89 5.27
C LEU A 22 7.38 -3.98 5.51
N ALA A 23 6.48 -4.20 4.55
CA ALA A 23 5.71 -5.44 4.56
C ALA A 23 6.61 -6.57 4.07
N HIS A 24 7.05 -7.40 5.01
CA HIS A 24 7.70 -8.66 4.71
C HIS A 24 6.64 -9.71 4.38
N ARG A 25 6.43 -9.97 3.09
CA ARG A 25 5.74 -11.18 2.66
C ARG A 25 6.77 -12.30 2.50
N LYS A 26 6.76 -13.29 3.42
CA LYS A 26 7.42 -14.58 3.16
C LYS A 26 6.60 -15.30 2.10
N ASN A 27 7.21 -15.64 0.97
CA ASN A 27 6.64 -16.63 0.07
C ASN A 27 6.96 -18.04 0.60
N GLU A 28 6.21 -19.05 0.17
CA GLU A 28 6.38 -20.46 0.57
C GLU A 28 7.76 -21.04 0.19
N LYS A 29 8.52 -20.33 -0.67
CA LYS A 29 9.85 -20.69 -1.15
C LYS A 29 10.99 -19.89 -0.49
N GLY A 30 10.73 -19.16 0.59
CA GLY A 30 11.74 -18.42 1.35
C GLY A 30 12.30 -17.14 0.70
N GLY A 31 11.85 -16.77 -0.50
CA GLY A 31 12.16 -15.47 -1.10
C GLY A 31 11.37 -14.34 -0.45
N VAL A 32 12.08 -13.32 0.03
CA VAL A 32 11.45 -12.05 0.45
C VAL A 32 11.28 -11.20 -0.81
N GLN A 33 10.06 -11.08 -1.32
CA GLN A 33 9.73 -9.99 -2.24
C GLN A 33 9.36 -8.76 -1.40
N SER A 34 10.38 -7.95 -1.10
CA SER A 34 10.21 -6.66 -0.43
C SER A 34 9.60 -5.68 -1.42
N MET A 35 8.29 -5.45 -1.39
CA MET A 35 7.68 -4.33 -2.11
C MET A 35 7.70 -3.13 -1.17
N TRP A 36 8.75 -2.31 -1.29
CA TRP A 36 8.96 -1.10 -0.51
C TRP A 36 8.68 0.11 -1.41
N PRO A 37 7.84 1.08 -1.02
CA PRO A 37 6.94 1.12 0.16
C PRO A 37 5.80 0.11 0.06
N ALA A 38 5.47 -0.60 1.14
CA ALA A 38 4.26 -1.43 1.14
C ALA A 38 2.98 -0.63 1.41
N LEU A 39 3.12 0.52 2.05
CA LEU A 39 2.03 1.42 2.45
C LEU A 39 2.40 2.86 2.08
N GLN A 40 1.42 3.63 1.63
CA GLN A 40 1.57 5.05 1.29
C GLN A 40 0.36 5.83 1.81
N PHE A 41 0.60 6.95 2.48
CA PHE A 41 -0.47 7.80 3.00
C PHE A 41 -0.99 8.75 1.92
N SER A 42 -2.28 9.11 2.01
CA SER A 42 -2.81 10.28 1.31
C SER A 42 -2.17 11.56 1.86
N SER A 43 -2.17 12.62 1.03
CA SER A 43 -1.60 13.92 1.38
C SER A 43 -2.29 14.59 2.58
N ASP A 44 -3.57 14.27 2.83
CA ASP A 44 -4.35 14.71 3.99
C ASP A 44 -4.26 13.75 5.18
N GLU A 45 -3.46 12.69 5.08
CA GLU A 45 -3.21 11.66 6.12
C GLU A 45 -4.47 10.90 6.60
N LYS A 46 -5.63 11.06 5.97
CA LYS A 46 -6.87 10.38 6.37
C LYS A 46 -6.96 8.92 5.89
N CYS A 47 -6.17 8.59 4.87
CA CYS A 47 -6.17 7.28 4.24
C CYS A 47 -4.75 6.73 4.12
N VAL A 48 -4.65 5.42 4.19
CA VAL A 48 -3.44 4.67 3.85
C VAL A 48 -3.75 3.67 2.74
N VAL A 49 -2.91 3.65 1.72
CA VAL A 49 -3.02 2.78 0.56
C VAL A 49 -1.99 1.66 0.67
N ARG A 50 -2.45 0.42 0.52
CA ARG A 50 -1.62 -0.77 0.36
C ARG A 50 -1.72 -1.28 -1.08
N LEU A 51 -0.58 -1.48 -1.71
CA LEU A 51 -0.51 -2.23 -2.97
C LEU A 51 -0.28 -3.70 -2.62
N ALA A 52 -1.27 -4.53 -2.92
CA ALA A 52 -1.10 -5.98 -2.97
C ALA A 52 -0.86 -6.40 -4.42
N THR A 53 -0.30 -7.59 -4.64
CA THR A 53 -0.02 -8.13 -5.99
C THR A 53 -1.20 -8.05 -6.94
N ASN A 54 -2.42 -8.03 -6.41
CA ASN A 54 -3.65 -8.18 -7.18
C ASN A 54 -4.74 -7.15 -6.84
N GLU A 55 -4.46 -6.24 -5.90
CA GLU A 55 -5.44 -5.27 -5.41
C GLU A 55 -4.75 -4.01 -4.92
N ILE A 56 -5.35 -2.87 -5.20
CA ILE A 56 -5.13 -1.64 -4.46
C ILE A 56 -6.13 -1.62 -3.30
N GLN A 57 -5.64 -1.43 -2.08
CA GLN A 57 -6.47 -1.44 -0.88
C GLN A 57 -6.32 -0.11 -0.14
N VAL A 58 -7.44 0.51 0.20
CA VAL A 58 -7.49 1.78 0.93
C VAL A 58 -8.04 1.52 2.32
N PHE A 59 -7.37 2.00 3.35
CA PHE A 59 -7.80 1.93 4.74
C PHE A 59 -7.90 3.35 5.30
N VAL A 60 -8.78 3.54 6.29
CA VAL A 60 -8.90 4.79 7.05
C VAL A 60 -7.90 4.80 8.20
N THR A 61 -7.33 5.97 8.50
CA THR A 61 -6.26 6.13 9.51
C THR A 61 -6.78 6.51 10.90
N ASP A 62 -8.08 6.73 11.06
CA ASP A 62 -8.74 7.07 12.33
C ASP A 62 -8.84 5.91 13.33
N LEU A 63 -8.51 4.69 12.88
CA LEU A 63 -8.47 3.50 13.71
C LEU A 63 -7.10 3.35 14.40
N GLN A 64 -7.13 2.83 15.63
CA GLN A 64 -5.92 2.56 16.41
C GLN A 64 -4.97 1.56 15.73
N ASP A 65 -5.50 0.63 14.93
CA ASP A 65 -4.74 -0.18 13.98
C ASP A 65 -5.50 -0.20 12.63
N PRO A 66 -5.13 0.67 11.68
CA PRO A 66 -5.77 0.73 10.36
C PRO A 66 -5.73 -0.60 9.60
N MET A 67 -4.72 -1.44 9.90
CA MET A 67 -4.52 -2.73 9.24
C MET A 67 -5.29 -3.88 9.91
N ALA A 68 -5.88 -3.67 11.09
CA ALA A 68 -6.72 -4.66 11.75
C ALA A 68 -8.13 -4.74 11.14
N ALA A 69 -8.60 -3.66 10.52
CA ALA A 69 -9.90 -3.58 9.88
C ALA A 69 -9.88 -4.03 8.42
N ALA A 70 -11.07 -4.28 7.87
CA ALA A 70 -11.22 -4.48 6.43
C ALA A 70 -10.89 -3.18 5.67
N PRO A 71 -10.34 -3.26 4.44
CA PRO A 71 -10.14 -2.08 3.62
C PRO A 71 -11.47 -1.35 3.35
N LEU A 72 -11.47 -0.02 3.44
CA LEU A 72 -12.59 0.84 3.03
C LEU A 72 -12.92 0.65 1.55
N ARG A 73 -11.89 0.53 0.71
CA ARG A 73 -12.04 0.32 -0.74
C ARG A 73 -11.02 -0.67 -1.26
N ARG A 74 -11.44 -1.47 -2.24
CA ARG A 74 -10.59 -2.41 -2.98
C ARG A 74 -10.77 -2.18 -4.47
N VAL A 75 -9.66 -2.01 -5.18
CA VAL A 75 -9.65 -1.94 -6.65
C VAL A 75 -8.86 -3.12 -7.16
N ARG A 76 -9.50 -3.99 -7.94
CA ARG A 76 -8.86 -5.16 -8.54
C ARG A 76 -7.92 -4.71 -9.64
N VAL A 77 -6.63 -5.02 -9.50
CA VAL A 77 -5.61 -4.77 -10.52
C VAL A 77 -4.63 -5.92 -10.49
N GLU A 78 -4.56 -6.70 -11.55
CA GLU A 78 -3.77 -7.93 -11.55
C GLU A 78 -2.28 -7.63 -11.75
N ASN A 79 -1.44 -8.38 -11.03
CA ASN A 79 0.02 -8.34 -11.14
C ASN A 79 0.63 -6.94 -10.90
N ILE A 80 0.14 -6.19 -9.92
CA ILE A 80 0.79 -4.94 -9.49
C ILE A 80 2.20 -5.27 -8.99
N ALA A 81 3.20 -4.65 -9.62
CA ALA A 81 4.59 -4.73 -9.18
C ALA A 81 5.05 -3.48 -8.43
N ASN A 82 4.46 -2.31 -8.72
CA ASN A 82 4.77 -1.07 -8.04
C ASN A 82 3.64 -0.04 -8.17
N GLY A 83 3.70 1.07 -7.46
CA GLY A 83 2.76 2.18 -7.61
C GLY A 83 3.03 3.33 -6.65
N ALA A 84 2.26 4.42 -6.81
CA ALA A 84 2.39 5.63 -6.02
C ALA A 84 1.04 6.29 -5.74
N VAL A 85 0.90 6.89 -4.57
CA VAL A 85 -0.22 7.77 -4.21
C VAL A 85 0.10 9.20 -4.63
N SER A 86 -0.88 9.90 -5.20
CA SER A 86 -0.73 11.31 -5.58
C SER A 86 -0.49 12.22 -4.36
N PRO A 87 0.40 13.22 -4.47
CA PRO A 87 0.61 14.20 -3.41
C PRO A 87 -0.49 15.28 -3.33
N ALA A 88 -1.48 15.25 -4.22
CA ALA A 88 -2.60 16.18 -4.21
C ALA A 88 -3.45 16.02 -2.93
N LYS A 89 -3.88 17.15 -2.34
CA LYS A 89 -4.62 17.17 -1.07
C LYS A 89 -6.09 16.83 -1.22
N ASP A 90 -6.68 17.19 -2.37
CA ASP A 90 -8.14 17.14 -2.54
C ASP A 90 -8.64 15.87 -3.23
N THR A 91 -7.72 15.01 -3.70
CA THR A 91 -8.10 13.78 -4.39
C THR A 91 -7.10 12.67 -4.13
N LEU A 92 -7.61 11.55 -3.64
CA LEU A 92 -6.85 10.31 -3.55
C LEU A 92 -6.77 9.67 -4.93
N MET A 93 -5.61 9.75 -5.57
CA MET A 93 -5.32 9.04 -6.81
C MET A 93 -4.17 8.06 -6.59
N VAL A 94 -4.24 6.90 -7.23
CA VAL A 94 -3.22 5.87 -7.14
C VAL A 94 -2.77 5.45 -8.54
N ALA A 95 -1.50 5.65 -8.85
CA ALA A 95 -0.88 5.07 -10.04
C ALA A 95 -0.37 3.67 -9.72
N ALA A 96 -0.74 2.67 -10.52
CA ALA A 96 -0.26 1.29 -10.39
C ALA A 96 0.45 0.84 -11.66
N TYR A 97 1.63 0.26 -11.49
CA TYR A 97 2.44 -0.36 -12.54
C TYR A 97 2.25 -1.87 -12.56
N VAL A 98 1.89 -2.38 -13.72
CA VAL A 98 1.79 -3.80 -14.04
C VAL A 98 2.89 -4.13 -15.05
N PRO A 99 3.84 -5.03 -14.72
CA PRO A 99 4.92 -5.38 -15.62
C PRO A 99 4.40 -6.18 -16.81
N GLU A 100 5.22 -6.27 -17.86
CA GLU A 100 4.93 -7.09 -19.01
C GLU A 100 4.81 -8.57 -18.62
N ILE A 101 3.81 -9.23 -19.17
CA ILE A 101 3.65 -10.69 -19.08
C ILE A 101 3.53 -11.25 -20.50
N LYS A 102 3.73 -12.56 -20.65
CA LYS A 102 3.59 -13.20 -21.96
C LYS A 102 2.20 -12.91 -22.54
N GLY A 103 2.17 -12.17 -23.65
CA GLY A 103 0.94 -11.81 -24.36
C GLY A 103 0.30 -10.48 -23.95
N ALA A 104 0.91 -9.69 -23.05
CA ALA A 104 0.43 -8.35 -22.72
C ALA A 104 1.57 -7.39 -22.33
N PRO A 105 1.64 -6.17 -22.91
CA PRO A 105 2.70 -5.21 -22.60
C PRO A 105 2.58 -4.69 -21.16
N ALA A 106 3.68 -4.15 -20.63
CA ALA A 106 3.66 -3.43 -19.38
C ALA A 106 2.70 -2.23 -19.45
N SER A 107 2.06 -1.88 -18.34
CA SER A 107 1.14 -0.73 -18.29
C SER A 107 1.17 0.00 -16.95
N VAL A 108 0.88 1.30 -17.01
CA VAL A 108 0.60 2.14 -15.84
C VAL A 108 -0.84 2.62 -15.94
N ARG A 109 -1.59 2.51 -14.84
CA ARG A 109 -2.98 2.98 -14.76
C ARG A 109 -3.17 3.83 -13.51
N VAL A 110 -3.99 4.88 -13.61
CA VAL A 110 -4.35 5.76 -12.50
C VAL A 110 -5.79 5.45 -12.09
N TYR A 111 -6.01 5.32 -10.78
CA TYR A 111 -7.28 4.99 -10.14
C TYR A 111 -7.68 6.04 -9.11
#